data_AF-A0A075GE90-F1
#
_entry.id   AF-A0A075GE90-F1
#
_cell.length_a   1.000
_cell.length_b   1.000
_cell.length_c   1.000
_cell.angle_alpha   90.00
_cell.angle_beta   90.00
_cell.angle_gamma   90.00
#
_symmetry.space_group_name_H-M   'P 1'
#
loop_
_entity.id
_entity.type
_entity.pdbx_description
1 polymer ?
#
loop_
_entity_poly.entity_id
_entity_poly.type
_entity_poly.pdbx_seq_one_letter_code
_entity_poly.pdbx_strand_id
1 'polypeptide(L)'
;MNSYIKRLLEQVFESYTILYKLENKSGDVEIIKKEYSRIYGLIKVLNNTLRAMDNSSDDFVELLQASKSYLDGYEFSNMIETIASTYSEDPLRIKNLRLAILDTLEKTNLIFKVESMLGKTNF
;
A
#
# COMPACT_ATOMS: atom_id res chain seq x y z
N MET A 1 12.37 -12.28 -12.15
CA MET A 1 11.70 -12.08 -10.84
C MET A 1 11.02 -13.36 -10.39
N ASN A 2 11.17 -13.74 -9.11
CA ASN A 2 10.50 -14.91 -8.51
C ASN A 2 8.97 -14.79 -8.66
N SER A 3 8.29 -15.87 -9.10
CA SER A 3 6.84 -15.87 -9.36
C SER A 3 6.00 -15.57 -8.11
N TYR A 4 6.48 -15.96 -6.93
CA TYR A 4 5.85 -15.64 -5.66
C TYR A 4 5.92 -14.14 -5.35
N ILE A 5 7.11 -13.52 -5.46
CA ILE A 5 7.28 -12.07 -5.28
C ILE A 5 6.45 -11.30 -6.29
N LYS A 6 6.49 -11.70 -7.57
CA LYS A 6 5.68 -11.08 -8.63
C LYS A 6 4.20 -11.05 -8.24
N ARG A 7 3.66 -12.16 -7.75
CA ARG A 7 2.25 -12.26 -7.31
C ARG A 7 1.93 -11.38 -6.09
N LEU A 8 2.88 -11.20 -5.16
CA LEU A 8 2.71 -10.26 -4.05
C LEU A 8 2.64 -8.82 -4.56
N LEU A 9 3.57 -8.43 -5.43
CA LEU A 9 3.61 -7.09 -6.03
C LEU A 9 2.35 -6.79 -6.85
N GLU A 10 1.86 -7.76 -7.64
CA GLU A 10 0.63 -7.61 -8.41
C GLU A 10 -0.59 -7.32 -7.52
N GLN A 11 -0.70 -7.97 -6.37
CA GLN A 11 -1.80 -7.74 -5.43
C GLN A 11 -1.67 -6.40 -4.68
N VAL A 12 -0.45 -5.99 -4.34
CA VAL A 12 -0.22 -4.63 -3.78
C VAL A 12 -0.64 -3.58 -4.80
N PHE A 13 -0.23 -3.74 -6.06
CA PHE A 13 -0.58 -2.84 -7.15
C PHE A 13 -2.10 -2.79 -7.41
N GLU A 14 -2.77 -3.95 -7.36
CA GLU A 14 -4.24 -4.04 -7.48
C GLU A 14 -4.93 -3.21 -6.39
N SER A 15 -4.60 -3.43 -5.13
CA SER A 15 -5.18 -2.69 -4.00
C SER A 15 -4.87 -1.19 -4.06
N TYR A 16 -3.65 -0.81 -4.43
CA TYR A 16 -3.28 0.59 -4.65
C TYR A 16 -4.15 1.23 -5.74
N THR A 17 -4.34 0.54 -6.86
CA THR A 17 -5.16 1.04 -7.97
C THR A 17 -6.62 1.25 -7.56
N ILE A 18 -7.15 0.37 -6.71
CA ILE A 18 -8.50 0.54 -6.15
C ILE A 18 -8.56 1.80 -5.31
N LEU A 19 -7.63 1.99 -4.36
CA LEU A 19 -7.56 3.20 -3.53
C LEU A 19 -7.45 4.48 -4.38
N TYR A 20 -6.59 4.46 -5.40
CA TYR A 20 -6.40 5.62 -6.27
C TYR A 20 -7.70 6.03 -6.98
N LYS A 21 -8.52 5.07 -7.42
CA LYS A 21 -9.74 5.32 -8.22
C LYS A 21 -10.98 5.71 -7.41
N LEU A 22 -10.93 5.68 -6.07
CA LEU A 22 -12.08 6.04 -5.24
C LEU A 22 -12.52 7.51 -5.42
N GLU A 23 -13.82 7.75 -5.24
CA GLU A 23 -14.44 9.07 -5.43
C GLU A 23 -14.80 9.76 -4.09
N ASN A 24 -14.46 9.13 -2.97
CA ASN A 24 -14.65 9.60 -1.59
C ASN A 24 -16.13 9.67 -1.15
N LYS A 25 -16.95 8.71 -1.59
CA LYS A 25 -18.37 8.59 -1.20
C LYS A 25 -18.52 7.88 0.15
N SER A 26 -19.68 7.94 0.80
CA SER A 26 -19.84 7.42 2.17
C SER A 26 -19.71 5.90 2.35
N GLY A 27 -19.60 5.12 1.27
CA GLY A 27 -19.20 3.71 1.32
C GLY A 27 -17.70 3.46 1.10
N ASP A 28 -16.95 4.46 0.66
CA ASP A 28 -15.55 4.28 0.25
C ASP A 28 -14.62 4.04 1.45
N VAL A 29 -15.00 4.46 2.66
CA VAL A 29 -14.19 4.21 3.87
C VAL A 29 -14.01 2.71 4.15
N GLU A 30 -15.02 1.89 3.89
CA GLU A 30 -14.94 0.43 4.05
C GLU A 30 -14.01 -0.20 2.99
N ILE A 31 -14.01 0.36 1.78
CA ILE A 31 -13.08 -0.05 0.73
C ILE A 31 -11.65 0.35 1.12
N ILE A 32 -11.46 1.57 1.65
CA ILE A 32 -10.16 2.03 2.17
C ILE A 32 -9.66 1.07 3.25
N LYS A 33 -10.49 0.75 4.23
CA LYS A 33 -10.16 -0.19 5.32
C LYS A 33 -9.68 -1.54 4.82
N LYS A 34 -10.44 -2.12 3.88
CA LYS A 34 -10.11 -3.42 3.28
C LYS A 34 -8.80 -3.38 2.50
N GLU A 35 -8.66 -2.44 1.58
CA GLU A 35 -7.50 -2.40 0.68
C GLU A 35 -6.23 -1.94 1.42
N TYR A 36 -6.33 -1.04 2.40
CA TYR A 36 -5.22 -0.70 3.31
C TYR A 36 -4.73 -1.95 4.07
N SER A 37 -5.64 -2.68 4.71
CA SER A 37 -5.30 -3.89 5.47
C SER A 37 -4.62 -4.94 4.58
N ARG A 38 -5.11 -5.08 3.33
CA ARG A 38 -4.52 -5.97 2.33
C ARG A 38 -3.11 -5.54 1.95
N ILE A 39 -2.88 -4.26 1.63
CA ILE A 39 -1.54 -3.74 1.32
C ILE A 39 -0.60 -3.98 2.51
N TYR A 40 -0.99 -3.54 3.70
CA TYR A 40 -0.14 -3.63 4.89
C TYR A 40 0.26 -5.09 5.20
N GLY A 41 -0.71 -6.02 5.11
CA GLY A 41 -0.45 -7.45 5.26
C GLY A 41 0.50 -8.02 4.20
N LEU A 42 0.28 -7.68 2.92
CA LEU A 42 1.13 -8.12 1.81
C LEU A 42 2.56 -7.58 1.94
N ILE A 43 2.74 -6.33 2.36
CA ILE A 43 4.06 -5.74 2.57
C ILE A 43 4.80 -6.39 3.73
N LYS A 44 4.11 -6.77 4.82
CA LYS A 44 4.72 -7.59 5.88
C LYS A 44 5.25 -8.92 5.36
N VAL A 45 4.44 -9.62 4.56
CA VAL A 45 4.84 -10.90 3.94
C VAL A 45 6.02 -10.70 3.00
N LEU A 46 5.98 -9.66 2.17
CA LEU A 46 7.04 -9.31 1.23
C LEU A 46 8.35 -9.00 1.94
N ASN A 47 8.33 -8.14 2.95
CA ASN A 47 9.50 -7.79 3.76
C ASN A 47 10.15 -9.03 4.39
N ASN A 48 9.34 -9.92 5.00
CA ASN A 48 9.86 -11.15 5.60
C ASN A 48 10.45 -12.10 4.54
N THR A 49 9.81 -12.20 3.38
CA THR A 49 10.29 -13.02 2.25
C THR A 49 11.64 -12.50 1.76
N LEU A 50 11.76 -11.19 1.53
CA LEU A 50 13.00 -10.57 1.06
C LEU A 50 14.15 -10.70 2.06
N ARG A 51 13.88 -10.56 3.36
CA ARG A 51 14.90 -10.76 4.42
C ARG A 51 15.42 -12.19 4.50
N ALA A 52 14.60 -13.17 4.15
CA ALA A 52 14.96 -14.58 4.17
C ALA A 52 15.68 -15.02 2.88
N MET A 53 15.69 -14.19 1.84
CA MET A 53 16.40 -14.47 0.61
C MET A 53 17.88 -14.09 0.76
N ASP A 54 18.76 -15.01 0.40
CA ASP A 54 20.17 -14.72 0.15
C ASP A 54 20.30 -14.12 -1.27
N ASN A 55 19.90 -12.85 -1.40
CA ASN A 55 19.79 -12.17 -2.70
C ASN A 55 20.39 -10.76 -2.61
N SER A 56 21.44 -10.52 -3.41
CA SER A 56 22.18 -9.26 -3.47
C SER A 56 21.80 -8.39 -4.66
N SER A 57 20.71 -8.68 -5.38
CA SER A 57 20.28 -7.83 -6.50
C SER A 57 19.71 -6.50 -5.96
N ASP A 58 20.23 -5.41 -6.51
CA ASP A 58 19.87 -4.03 -6.13
C ASP A 58 18.35 -3.82 -6.08
N ASP A 59 17.61 -4.39 -7.03
CA ASP A 59 16.14 -4.28 -7.06
C ASP A 59 15.45 -4.84 -5.81
N PHE A 60 15.93 -5.98 -5.30
CA PHE A 60 15.34 -6.60 -4.11
C PHE A 60 15.79 -5.92 -2.82
N VAL A 61 17.01 -5.37 -2.80
CA VAL A 61 17.52 -4.54 -1.70
C VAL A 61 16.69 -3.25 -1.59
N GLU A 62 16.45 -2.56 -2.70
CA GLU A 62 15.62 -1.36 -2.74
C GLU A 62 14.17 -1.65 -2.37
N LEU A 63 13.60 -2.75 -2.87
CA LEU A 63 12.24 -3.16 -2.51
C LEU A 63 12.12 -3.50 -1.01
N LEU A 64 13.13 -4.14 -0.43
CA LEU A 64 13.19 -4.41 1.00
C LEU A 64 13.24 -3.11 1.80
N GLN A 65 14.09 -2.15 1.39
CA GLN A 65 14.20 -0.87 2.06
C GLN A 65 12.89 -0.08 1.98
N ALA A 66 12.24 -0.04 0.82
CA ALA A 66 10.94 0.62 0.65
C ALA A 66 9.85 -0.05 1.50
N SER A 67 9.81 -1.38 1.53
CA SER A 67 8.89 -2.16 2.37
C SER A 67 9.08 -1.84 3.85
N LYS A 68 10.34 -1.78 4.31
CA LYS A 68 10.67 -1.43 5.68
C LYS A 68 10.26 0.01 6.03
N SER A 69 10.60 0.97 5.16
CA SER A 69 10.23 2.37 5.35
C SER A 69 8.71 2.56 5.48
N TYR A 70 7.91 1.80 4.73
CA TYR A 70 6.45 1.81 4.86
C TYR A 70 5.96 1.19 6.18
N LEU A 71 6.52 0.07 6.61
CA LEU A 71 6.11 -0.63 7.84
C LEU A 71 6.53 0.10 9.12
N ASP A 72 7.66 0.81 9.08
CA ASP A 72 8.17 1.62 10.20
C ASP A 72 7.46 3.00 10.29
N GLY A 73 6.68 3.36 9.26
CA GLY A 73 5.94 4.62 9.16
C GLY A 73 4.63 4.66 9.97
N TYR A 74 3.78 5.65 9.67
CA TYR A 74 2.49 5.81 10.32
C TYR A 74 1.54 4.66 9.96
N GLU A 75 0.99 4.00 10.98
CA GLU A 75 -0.02 2.96 10.84
C GLU A 75 -1.42 3.59 10.90
N PHE A 76 -2.22 3.39 9.85
CA PHE A 76 -3.47 4.11 9.64
C PHE A 76 -4.70 3.41 10.25
N SER A 77 -4.60 2.19 10.80
CA SER A 77 -5.77 1.42 11.25
C SER A 77 -6.64 2.23 12.23
N ASN A 78 -6.04 2.89 13.22
CA ASN A 78 -6.80 3.70 14.19
C ASN A 78 -7.52 4.89 13.53
N MET A 79 -6.87 5.56 12.57
CA MET A 79 -7.46 6.66 11.83
C MET A 79 -8.61 6.19 10.93
N ILE A 80 -8.43 5.04 10.27
CA ILE A 80 -9.45 4.40 9.45
C ILE A 80 -10.67 4.07 10.31
N GLU A 81 -10.50 3.40 11.46
CA GLU A 81 -11.61 3.07 12.35
C GLU A 81 -12.34 4.34 12.84
N THR A 82 -11.59 5.38 13.20
CA THR A 82 -12.18 6.66 13.65
C THR A 82 -13.03 7.30 12.54
N ILE A 83 -12.54 7.30 11.30
CA ILE A 83 -13.28 7.87 10.18
C ILE A 83 -14.49 7.00 9.85
N ALA A 84 -14.35 5.68 9.87
CA ALA A 84 -15.46 4.75 9.65
C ALA A 84 -16.56 4.90 10.72
N SER A 85 -16.20 5.09 11.99
CA SER A 85 -17.18 5.17 13.09
C SER A 85 -17.83 6.54 13.27
N THR A 86 -17.13 7.62 12.91
CA THR A 86 -17.53 8.99 13.30
C THR A 86 -17.74 9.92 12.11
N TYR A 87 -17.04 9.67 11.01
CA TYR A 87 -17.00 10.56 9.85
C TYR A 87 -17.29 9.83 8.53
N SER A 88 -18.03 8.72 8.57
CA SER A 88 -18.32 7.89 7.39
C SER A 88 -19.10 8.66 6.32
N GLU A 89 -19.86 9.67 6.71
CA GLU A 89 -20.65 10.51 5.79
C GLU A 89 -19.94 11.82 5.40
N ASP A 90 -18.67 12.02 5.80
CA ASP A 90 -17.89 13.24 5.48
C ASP A 90 -16.89 12.95 4.32
N PRO A 91 -17.20 13.36 3.08
CA PRO A 91 -16.35 13.10 1.92
C PRO A 91 -14.95 13.71 2.03
N LEU A 92 -14.81 14.82 2.76
CA LEU A 92 -13.52 15.48 2.94
C LEU A 92 -12.62 14.68 3.87
N ARG A 93 -13.18 14.10 4.95
CA ARG A 93 -12.43 13.22 5.86
C ARG A 93 -11.98 11.95 5.15
N ILE A 94 -12.87 11.33 4.36
CA ILE A 94 -12.55 10.15 3.55
C ILE A 94 -11.45 10.47 2.53
N LYS A 95 -11.58 11.60 1.82
CA LYS A 95 -10.57 12.06 0.87
C LYS A 95 -9.21 12.24 1.53
N ASN A 96 -9.16 12.91 2.67
CA ASN A 96 -7.90 13.19 3.36
C ASN A 96 -7.22 11.92 3.87
N LEU A 97 -7.97 10.97 4.42
CA LEU A 97 -7.45 9.65 4.80
C LEU A 97 -6.85 8.91 3.61
N ARG A 98 -7.61 8.85 2.51
CA ARG A 98 -7.17 8.18 1.29
C ARG A 98 -5.89 8.78 0.73
N LEU A 99 -5.84 10.10 0.63
CA LEU A 99 -4.66 10.81 0.13
C LEU A 99 -3.45 10.59 1.05
N ALA A 100 -3.63 10.58 2.37
CA ALA A 100 -2.53 10.32 3.30
C ALA A 100 -1.95 8.91 3.15
N ILE A 101 -2.80 7.90 2.91
CA ILE A 101 -2.34 6.54 2.62
C ILE A 101 -1.56 6.48 1.31
N LEU A 102 -2.09 7.06 0.23
CA LEU A 102 -1.44 7.09 -1.09
C LEU A 102 -0.08 7.83 -1.03
N ASP A 103 -0.06 9.01 -0.42
CA ASP A 103 1.14 9.82 -0.22
C ASP A 103 2.22 9.07 0.59
N THR A 104 1.83 8.25 1.56
CA THR A 104 2.78 7.40 2.30
C THR A 104 3.38 6.31 1.40
N LEU A 105 2.58 5.68 0.54
CA LEU A 105 3.07 4.67 -0.42
C LEU A 105 4.06 5.27 -1.43
N GLU A 106 3.83 6.52 -1.85
CA GLU A 106 4.71 7.26 -2.75
C GLU A 106 6.00 7.72 -2.05
N LYS A 107 5.89 8.39 -0.88
CA LYS A 107 7.04 8.91 -0.12
C LYS A 107 8.01 7.85 0.36
N THR A 108 7.51 6.63 0.58
CA THR A 108 8.34 5.48 0.96
C THR A 108 8.99 4.80 -0.25
N ASN A 109 8.77 5.33 -1.46
CA ASN A 109 9.17 4.77 -2.75
C ASN A 109 8.57 3.38 -3.04
N LEU A 110 7.60 2.94 -2.23
CA LEU A 110 7.09 1.58 -2.27
C LEU A 110 6.31 1.33 -3.56
N ILE A 111 5.36 2.21 -3.89
CA ILE A 111 4.55 2.00 -5.09
C ILE A 111 5.38 2.15 -6.38
N PHE A 112 6.31 3.11 -6.43
CA PHE A 112 7.22 3.26 -7.55
C PHE A 112 8.07 2.00 -7.77
N LYS A 113 8.56 1.36 -6.70
CA LYS A 113 9.32 0.12 -6.84
C LYS A 113 8.44 -1.05 -7.31
N VAL A 114 7.23 -1.18 -6.77
CA VAL A 114 6.24 -2.17 -7.21
C VAL A 114 5.97 -2.01 -8.71
N GLU A 115 5.73 -0.79 -9.17
CA GLU A 115 5.46 -0.44 -10.57
C GLU A 115 6.63 -0.78 -11.50
N SER A 116 7.82 -0.29 -11.14
CA SER A 116 9.06 -0.54 -11.89
C SER A 116 9.33 -2.04 -12.08
N MET A 117 9.22 -2.83 -11.00
CA MET A 117 9.48 -4.28 -11.06
C MET A 117 8.41 -5.06 -11.82
N LEU A 118 7.18 -4.54 -11.90
CA LEU A 118 6.10 -5.13 -12.69
C LEU A 118 6.08 -4.67 -14.14
N GLY A 119 6.85 -3.64 -14.51
CA GLY A 119 6.74 -2.97 -15.81
C GLY A 119 5.36 -2.32 -16.00
N LYS A 120 4.78 -1.79 -14.92
CA LYS A 120 3.50 -1.07 -14.93
C LYS A 120 3.77 0.41 -14.61
N THR A 121 2.91 1.28 -15.10
CA THR A 121 2.88 2.69 -14.71
C THR A 121 1.43 3.04 -14.40
N ASN A 122 1.17 3.68 -13.26
CA ASN A 122 -0.08 4.40 -13.09
C ASN A 122 0.12 5.86 -13.53
N PHE A 123 -0.77 6.32 -14.42
CA PHE A 123 -0.87 7.65 -15.03
C PHE A 123 0.21 7.98 -16.07
#